data_AF-A0A8J7ZI59-F1
#
_entry.id   AF-A0A8J7ZI59-F1
#
_cell.length_a   1.000
_cell.length_b   1.000
_cell.length_c   1.000
_cell.angle_alpha   90.00
_cell.angle_beta   90.00
_cell.angle_gamma   90.00
#
_symmetry.space_group_name_H-M   'P 1'
#
loop_
_entity.id
_entity.type
_entity.pdbx_description
1 polymer ?
#
loop_
_entity_poly.entity_id
_entity_poly.type
_entity_poly.pdbx_seq_one_letter_code
_entity_poly.pdbx_strand_id
1 'polypeptide(L)'
;MADEFAKGTAILTGVGLVWMVLAGWYKTPSFEGAQLTGAPPGDPGMWGEMALVLESGLRWFIIIGVLTFWIVIPAAEQTREHFAS
;
A
#
# COMPACT_ATOMS: atom_id res chain seq x y z
N MET A 1 6.97 1.71 20.06
CA MET A 1 7.69 2.34 18.93
C MET A 1 8.39 1.36 17.98
N ALA A 2 9.28 0.47 18.45
CA ALA A 2 10.03 -0.42 17.54
C ALA A 2 9.15 -1.50 16.87
N ASP A 3 8.13 -2.00 17.58
CA ASP A 3 7.19 -3.00 17.06
C ASP A 3 6.28 -2.43 15.97
N GLU A 4 5.72 -1.22 16.17
CA GLU A 4 4.89 -0.55 15.18
C GLU A 4 5.71 -0.18 13.93
N PHE A 5 6.96 0.23 14.12
CA PHE A 5 7.87 0.45 13.00
C PHE A 5 8.08 -0.82 12.16
N ALA A 6 8.33 -1.95 12.81
CA ALA A 6 8.50 -3.25 12.15
C ALA A 6 7.23 -3.68 11.40
N LYS A 7 6.05 -3.49 11.99
CA LYS A 7 4.75 -3.78 11.33
C LYS A 7 4.53 -2.93 10.08
N GLY A 8 4.75 -1.62 10.17
CA GLY A 8 4.65 -0.75 9.00
C GLY A 8 5.67 -1.09 7.92
N THR A 9 6.90 -1.45 8.31
CA THR A 9 7.95 -1.90 7.38
C THR A 9 7.57 -3.22 6.69
N ALA A 10 7.01 -4.17 7.43
CA ALA A 10 6.54 -5.45 6.88
C ALA A 10 5.41 -5.25 5.87
N ILE A 11 4.47 -4.33 6.13
CA ILE A 11 3.42 -3.97 5.17
C ILE A 11 4.03 -3.30 3.94
N LEU A 12 4.86 -2.28 4.14
CA LEU A 12 5.45 -1.51 3.05
C LEU A 12 6.30 -2.39 2.12
N THR A 13 7.05 -3.33 2.67
CA THR A 13 7.92 -4.22 1.90
C THR A 13 7.15 -5.43 1.38
N GLY A 14 6.53 -6.22 2.26
CA GLY A 14 5.84 -7.46 1.88
C GLY A 14 4.68 -7.19 0.94
N VAL A 15 3.74 -6.33 1.35
CA VAL A 15 2.57 -6.01 0.52
C VAL A 15 2.94 -5.05 -0.62
N GLY A 16 3.84 -4.10 -0.36
CA GLY A 16 4.31 -3.19 -1.41
C GLY A 16 4.99 -3.88 -2.58
N LEU A 17 5.77 -4.94 -2.34
CA LEU A 17 6.37 -5.73 -3.43
C LEU A 17 5.31 -6.42 -4.29
N VAL A 18 4.29 -7.02 -3.67
CA VAL A 18 3.17 -7.64 -4.42
C VAL A 18 2.41 -6.59 -5.23
N TRP A 19 2.13 -5.43 -4.62
CA TRP A 19 1.51 -4.32 -5.31
C TRP A 19 2.35 -3.83 -6.50
N MET A 20 3.67 -3.68 -6.33
CA MET A 20 4.57 -3.24 -7.41
C MET A 20 4.58 -4.22 -8.58
N VAL A 21 4.48 -5.53 -8.34
CA VAL A 21 4.36 -6.52 -9.42
C VAL A 21 3.07 -6.29 -10.21
N LEU A 22 1.93 -6.14 -9.54
CA LEU A 22 0.64 -5.94 -10.21
C LEU A 22 0.56 -4.59 -10.93
N ALA A 23 0.97 -3.52 -10.27
CA ALA A 23 0.99 -2.18 -10.84
C ALA A 23 2.03 -2.07 -11.97
N GLY A 24 3.15 -2.75 -11.87
CA GLY A 24 4.15 -2.84 -12.94
C GLY A 24 3.61 -3.57 -14.17
N TRP A 25 2.85 -4.64 -13.95
CA TRP A 25 2.29 -5.43 -15.05
C TRP A 25 1.13 -4.72 -15.76
N TYR A 26 0.21 -4.13 -14.99
CA TYR A 26 -1.04 -3.59 -15.54
C TYR A 26 -1.09 -2.07 -15.65
N LYS A 27 -0.20 -1.31 -14.99
CA LYS A 27 -0.27 0.17 -14.92
C LYS A 27 1.06 0.85 -15.28
N THR A 28 1.86 0.19 -16.09
CA THR A 28 3.07 0.73 -16.71
C THR A 28 2.99 0.55 -18.23
N PRO A 29 2.27 1.42 -18.96
CA PRO A 29 1.99 1.22 -20.39
C PRO A 29 3.20 1.42 -21.31
N SER A 30 4.26 2.09 -20.84
CA SER A 30 5.51 2.29 -21.60
C SER A 30 6.69 2.56 -20.66
N PHE A 31 7.91 2.41 -21.15
CA PHE A 31 9.13 2.68 -20.37
C PHE A 31 9.40 4.18 -20.16
N GLU A 32 8.90 5.05 -21.05
CA GLU A 32 9.09 6.51 -20.97
C GLU A 32 7.88 7.24 -20.36
N GLY A 33 6.82 6.50 -20.02
CA GLY A 33 5.55 7.05 -19.52
C GLY A 33 5.33 6.82 -18.02
N ALA A 34 4.06 6.90 -17.64
CA ALA A 34 3.63 6.67 -16.25
C ALA A 34 4.07 5.27 -15.77
N GLN A 35 4.68 5.23 -14.58
CA GLN A 35 5.15 4.01 -13.93
C GLN A 35 4.23 3.72 -12.74
N LEU A 36 3.66 2.50 -12.67
CA LEU A 36 2.77 2.00 -11.60
C LEU A 36 1.43 2.73 -11.45
N THR A 37 1.23 3.81 -12.19
CA THR A 37 0.12 4.76 -12.06
C THR A 37 -0.55 5.07 -13.40
N GLY A 38 -0.11 4.43 -14.48
CA GLY A 38 -0.71 4.56 -15.79
C GLY A 38 -2.11 3.97 -15.89
N ALA A 39 -2.77 4.26 -17.00
CA ALA A 39 -4.07 3.66 -17.31
C ALA A 39 -3.93 2.13 -17.48
N PRO A 40 -4.89 1.35 -16.97
CA PRO A 40 -4.92 -0.09 -17.21
C PRO A 40 -5.19 -0.41 -18.69
N PRO A 41 -4.95 -1.66 -19.14
CA PRO A 41 -5.33 -2.10 -20.48
C PRO A 41 -6.84 -1.95 -20.69
N GLY A 42 -7.26 -1.66 -21.92
CA GLY A 42 -8.68 -1.44 -22.25
C GLY A 42 -9.57 -2.70 -22.13
N ASP A 43 -9.00 -3.88 -22.33
CA ASP A 43 -9.68 -5.18 -22.17
C ASP A 43 -8.73 -6.17 -21.48
N PRO A 44 -8.64 -6.15 -20.13
CA PRO A 44 -7.72 -7.00 -19.38
C PRO A 44 -8.27 -8.42 -19.15
N GLY A 45 -9.52 -8.70 -19.56
CA GLY A 45 -10.23 -9.94 -19.26
C GLY A 45 -10.49 -10.17 -17.76
N MET A 46 -11.24 -11.21 -17.42
CA MET A 46 -11.69 -11.48 -16.03
C MET A 46 -10.54 -11.53 -15.01
N TRP A 47 -9.44 -12.23 -15.32
CA TRP A 47 -8.30 -12.35 -14.40
C TRP A 47 -7.53 -11.04 -14.25
N GLY A 48 -7.44 -10.24 -15.33
CA GLY A 48 -6.80 -8.93 -15.26
C GLY A 48 -7.65 -7.92 -14.50
N GLU A 49 -8.97 -7.96 -14.62
CA GLU A 49 -9.88 -7.17 -13.77
C GLU A 49 -9.72 -7.53 -12.29
N MET A 50 -9.68 -8.82 -11.94
CA MET A 50 -9.43 -9.26 -10.57
C MET A 50 -8.06 -8.78 -10.05
N ALA A 51 -7.02 -8.85 -10.89
CA ALA A 51 -5.69 -8.36 -10.54
C ALA A 51 -5.67 -6.84 -10.30
N LEU A 52 -6.44 -6.07 -11.07
CA LEU A 52 -6.58 -4.62 -10.90
C LEU A 52 -7.36 -4.25 -9.63
N VAL A 53 -8.39 -5.01 -9.27
CA VAL A 53 -9.09 -4.86 -7.99
C VAL A 53 -8.12 -5.12 -6.84
N LEU A 54 -7.35 -6.20 -6.92
CA LEU A 54 -6.33 -6.53 -5.92
C LEU A 54 -5.26 -5.44 -5.85
N GLU A 55 -4.71 -4.97 -6.97
CA GLU A 55 -3.75 -3.86 -7.03
C GLU A 55 -4.27 -2.64 -6.28
N SER A 56 -5.50 -2.21 -6.60
CA SER A 56 -6.10 -1.05 -5.97
C SER A 56 -6.32 -1.25 -4.46
N GLY A 57 -6.75 -2.44 -4.06
CA GLY A 57 -6.91 -2.82 -2.66
C GLY A 57 -5.60 -2.81 -1.88
N LEU A 58 -4.55 -3.44 -2.43
CA LEU A 58 -3.23 -3.49 -1.82
C LEU A 58 -2.63 -2.09 -1.68
N ARG A 59 -2.76 -1.24 -2.71
CA ARG A 59 -2.30 0.16 -2.67
C ARG A 59 -2.85 0.91 -1.45
N TRP A 60 -4.16 0.86 -1.25
CA TRP A 60 -4.80 1.53 -0.13
C TRP A 60 -4.50 0.85 1.21
N PHE A 61 -4.42 -0.47 1.23
CA PHE A 61 -4.00 -1.22 2.41
C PHE A 61 -2.59 -0.81 2.86
N ILE A 62 -1.65 -0.64 1.93
CA ILE A 62 -0.29 -0.17 2.24
C ILE A 62 -0.33 1.23 2.85
N ILE A 63 -1.00 2.18 2.19
CA ILE A 63 -1.07 3.58 2.65
C ILE A 63 -1.68 3.63 4.05
N ILE A 64 -2.84 3.02 4.23
CA ILE A 64 -3.57 3.05 5.51
C ILE A 64 -2.79 2.27 6.58
N GLY A 65 -2.28 1.08 6.25
CA GLY A 65 -1.56 0.23 7.19
C GLY A 65 -0.28 0.88 7.70
N VAL A 66 0.55 1.44 6.81
CA VAL A 66 1.78 2.13 7.19
C VAL A 66 1.47 3.36 8.05
N LEU A 67 0.52 4.20 7.65
CA LEU A 67 0.13 5.37 8.46
C LEU A 67 -0.46 4.97 9.81
N THR A 68 -1.21 3.87 9.86
CA THR A 68 -1.80 3.36 11.11
C THR A 68 -0.70 3.00 12.11
N PHE A 69 0.29 2.21 11.70
CA PHE A 69 1.34 1.77 12.61
C PHE A 69 2.39 2.84 12.88
N TRP A 70 2.81 3.62 11.88
CA TRP A 70 3.88 4.60 12.11
C TRP A 70 3.39 5.88 12.78
N ILE A 71 2.12 6.26 12.59
CA ILE A 71 1.60 7.55 13.04
C ILE A 71 0.44 7.38 14.01
N VAL A 72 -0.66 6.74 13.58
CA VAL A 72 -1.93 6.77 14.33
C VAL A 72 -1.81 6.08 15.69
N ILE A 73 -1.29 4.85 15.72
CA ILE A 73 -1.14 4.09 16.97
C ILE A 73 -0.16 4.78 17.93
N PRO A 74 1.07 5.14 17.52
CA PRO A 74 2.01 5.86 18.39
C PRO A 74 1.44 7.18 18.93
N ALA A 75 0.76 7.96 18.10
CA ALA A 75 0.14 9.21 18.54
C ALA A 75 -0.99 8.97 19.54
N ALA A 76 -1.81 7.93 19.33
CA ALA A 76 -2.88 7.56 20.25
C ALA A 76 -2.32 7.08 21.61
N GLU A 77 -1.23 6.30 21.61
CA GLU A 77 -0.55 5.87 22.82
C GLU A 77 0.01 7.05 23.61
N GLN A 78 0.76 7.94 22.96
CA GLN A 78 1.31 9.15 23.59
C GLN A 78 0.22 10.05 24.16
N THR A 79 -0.88 10.22 23.42
CA THR A 79 -2.03 11.02 23.86
C THR A 79 -2.66 10.41 25.11
N ARG A 80 -2.85 9.08 25.15
CA ARG A 80 -3.38 8.37 26.31
C ARG A 80 -2.46 8.48 27.52
N GLU A 81 -1.15 8.35 27.33
CA GLU A 81 -0.16 8.50 28.40
C GLU A 81 -0.18 9.93 28.98
N HIS A 82 -0.27 10.95 28.13
CA HIS A 82 -0.36 12.35 28.55
C HIS A 82 -1.62 12.66 29.37
N PHE A 83 -2.77 12.08 29.03
CA PHE A 83 -4.00 12.26 29.80
C PHE A 83 -4.07 11.39 31.07
N ALA A 84 -3.18 10.41 31.23
CA ALA A 84 -3.11 9.55 32.40
C ALA A 84 -2.15 10.07 33.49
N SER A 85 -1.34 11.09 33.17
CA SER A 85 -0.46 11.81 34.11
C SER A 85 -1.15 13.02 34.74
#